data_AF-A0A9E2FHQ6-F1
#
_entry.id   AF-A0A9E2FHQ6-F1
#
_cell.length_a   1.000
_cell.length_b   1.000
_cell.length_c   1.000
_cell.angle_alpha   90.00
_cell.angle_beta   90.00
_cell.angle_gamma   90.00
#
_symmetry.space_group_name_H-M   'P 1'
#
loop_
_entity.id
_entity.type
_entity.pdbx_description
1 polymer ?
#
loop_
_entity_poly.entity_id
_entity_poly.type
_entity_poly.pdbx_seq_one_letter_code
_entity_poly.pdbx_strand_id
1 'polypeptide(L)'
;MKLETYLSEVESAASLAAKLKVSPGFISQIVTGRRPVPTERCSDIERATGGLVTCEELRPDLADHWAYLRGTAAKDASSADQAAA
;
A
#
# COMPACT_ATOMS: atom_id res chain seq x y z
N MET A 1 5.89 9.86 -1.45
CA MET A 1 6.99 9.65 -2.42
C MET A 1 6.47 8.78 -3.55
N LYS A 2 6.89 9.00 -4.80
CA LYS A 2 6.51 8.12 -5.92
C LYS A 2 7.26 6.79 -5.84
N LEU A 3 6.62 5.71 -6.28
CA LEU A 3 7.23 4.36 -6.28
C LEU A 3 8.52 4.29 -7.10
N GLU A 4 8.57 4.97 -8.25
CA GLU A 4 9.79 5.03 -9.07
C GLU A 4 10.97 5.64 -8.31
N THR A 5 10.76 6.78 -7.66
CA THR A 5 11.78 7.46 -6.86
C THR A 5 12.24 6.59 -5.69
N TYR A 6 11.29 5.89 -5.04
CA TYR A 6 11.61 4.95 -3.96
C TYR A 6 12.55 3.85 -4.44
N LEU A 7 12.32 3.32 -5.64
CA LEU A 7 13.13 2.26 -6.21
C LEU A 7 14.51 2.72 -6.67
N SER A 8 14.69 4.01 -6.98
CA SER A 8 16.01 4.56 -7.32
C SER A 8 16.83 4.95 -6.10
N GLU A 9 16.19 5.37 -5.01
CA GLU A 9 16.88 5.97 -3.86
C GLU A 9 16.98 5.06 -2.63
N VAL A 10 16.04 4.13 -2.44
CA VAL A 10 15.90 3.38 -1.19
C VAL A 10 16.23 1.89 -1.36
N GLU A 11 15.63 1.21 -2.33
CA GLU A 11 15.91 -0.21 -2.59
C GLU A 11 15.60 -0.64 -4.02
N SER A 12 16.15 -1.78 -4.46
CA SER A 12 15.89 -2.29 -5.80
C SER A 12 14.48 -2.87 -5.98
N ALA A 13 13.99 -2.88 -7.23
CA ALA A 13 12.72 -3.51 -7.58
C ALA A 13 12.67 -5.02 -7.22
N ALA A 14 13.79 -5.72 -7.30
CA ALA A 14 13.90 -7.13 -6.92
C ALA A 14 13.76 -7.33 -5.41
N SER A 15 14.36 -6.45 -4.60
CA SER A 15 14.23 -6.46 -3.14
C SER A 15 12.78 -6.23 -2.72
N LEU A 16 12.13 -5.19 -3.28
CA LEU A 16 10.72 -4.92 -2.99
C LEU A 16 9.80 -6.07 -3.45
N ALA A 17 10.06 -6.65 -4.62
CA ALA A 17 9.31 -7.81 -5.12
C ALA A 17 9.40 -9.01 -4.16
N ALA A 18 10.60 -9.29 -3.63
CA ALA A 18 10.82 -10.37 -2.67
C ALA A 18 10.06 -10.13 -1.35
N LYS A 19 10.08 -8.90 -0.81
CA LYS A 19 9.32 -8.52 0.39
C LYS A 19 7.81 -8.73 0.20
N LEU A 20 7.30 -8.38 -0.98
CA LEU A 20 5.89 -8.48 -1.34
C LEU A 20 5.48 -9.86 -1.86
N LYS A 21 6.43 -10.80 -1.99
CA LYS A 21 6.23 -12.15 -2.56
C LYS A 21 5.56 -12.10 -3.95
N VAL A 22 6.01 -11.17 -4.79
CA VAL A 22 5.58 -11.00 -6.18
C VAL A 22 6.75 -11.16 -7.14
N SER A 23 6.47 -11.26 -8.43
CA SER A 23 7.52 -11.26 -9.44
C SER A 23 8.13 -9.86 -9.61
N PRO A 24 9.43 -9.73 -9.93
CA PRO A 24 10.03 -8.45 -10.31
C PRO A 24 9.34 -7.82 -11.53
N GLY A 25 8.82 -8.64 -12.44
CA GLY A 25 8.04 -8.19 -13.59
C GLY A 25 6.75 -7.46 -13.20
N PHE A 26 6.09 -7.87 -12.12
CA PHE A 26 4.93 -7.15 -11.58
C PHE A 26 5.32 -5.74 -11.13
N ILE A 27 6.43 -5.59 -10.40
CA ILE A 27 6.93 -4.28 -9.97
C ILE A 27 7.24 -3.40 -11.18
N SER A 28 7.91 -3.94 -12.20
CA SER A 28 8.19 -3.21 -13.44
C SER A 28 6.92 -2.74 -14.15
N GLN A 29 5.88 -3.59 -14.23
CA GLN A 29 4.61 -3.23 -14.87
C GLN A 29 3.89 -2.07 -14.17
N ILE A 30 3.90 -2.04 -12.83
CA ILE A 30 3.25 -0.96 -12.08
C ILE A 30 4.07 0.34 -12.11
N VAL A 31 5.40 0.27 -12.05
CA VAL A 31 6.28 1.44 -12.14
C VAL A 31 6.19 2.10 -13.51
N THR A 32 6.15 1.30 -14.58
CA THR A 32 6.01 1.81 -15.95
C THR A 32 4.58 2.22 -16.31
N GLY A 33 3.62 2.06 -15.40
CA GLY A 33 2.21 2.37 -15.66
C GLY A 33 1.51 1.43 -16.66
N ARG A 34 2.16 0.34 -17.09
CA ARG A 34 1.54 -0.67 -17.96
C ARG A 34 0.33 -1.33 -17.31
N ARG A 35 0.33 -1.40 -15.98
CA ARG A 35 -0.78 -1.89 -15.18
C ARG A 35 -0.92 -1.01 -13.94
N PRO A 36 -2.14 -0.60 -13.56
CA PRO A 36 -2.34 0.08 -12.28
C PRO A 36 -2.04 -0.86 -11.11
N VAL A 37 -1.64 -0.29 -9.97
CA VAL A 37 -1.47 -1.07 -8.74
C VAL A 37 -2.84 -1.60 -8.28
N PRO A 38 -3.00 -2.92 -8.13
CA PRO A 38 -4.25 -3.47 -7.60
C PRO A 38 -4.53 -2.91 -6.20
N THR A 39 -5.78 -2.54 -5.92
CA THR A 39 -6.17 -1.86 -4.68
C THR A 39 -5.78 -2.68 -3.44
N GLU A 40 -5.93 -4.00 -3.52
CA GLU A 40 -5.57 -4.96 -2.47
C GLU A 40 -4.06 -5.01 -2.16
N ARG A 41 -3.20 -4.53 -3.07
CA ARG A 41 -1.74 -4.49 -2.88
C ARG A 41 -1.23 -3.12 -2.42
N CYS A 42 -2.07 -2.08 -2.46
CA CYS A 42 -1.64 -0.73 -2.10
C CYS A 42 -1.16 -0.69 -0.64
N SER A 43 -1.93 -1.31 0.28
CA SER A 43 -1.56 -1.43 1.69
C SER A 43 -0.31 -2.26 1.92
N ASP A 44 -0.10 -3.32 1.14
CA ASP A 44 1.10 -4.16 1.25
C ASP A 44 2.35 -3.38 0.86
N ILE A 45 2.28 -2.59 -0.22
CA ILE A 45 3.38 -1.75 -0.69
C ILE A 45 3.63 -0.61 0.31
N GLU A 46 2.59 0.07 0.80
CA GLU A 46 2.74 1.12 1.81
C GLU A 46 3.43 0.58 3.06
N ARG A 47 3.03 -0.61 3.53
CA ARG A 47 3.67 -1.27 4.67
C ARG A 47 5.11 -1.70 4.38
N ALA A 48 5.38 -2.29 3.22
CA ALA A 48 6.72 -2.77 2.86
C ALA A 48 7.73 -1.63 2.68
N THR A 49 7.24 -0.43 2.33
CA THR A 49 8.03 0.80 2.16
C THR A 49 8.08 1.66 3.42
N GLY A 50 7.50 1.19 4.54
CA GLY A 50 7.45 1.93 5.78
C GLY A 50 6.66 3.25 5.70
N GLY A 51 5.70 3.33 4.79
CA GLY A 51 4.87 4.52 4.58
C GLY A 51 5.51 5.59 3.68
N LEU A 52 6.70 5.35 3.13
CA LEU A 52 7.33 6.30 2.19
C LEU A 52 6.52 6.43 0.88
N VAL A 53 5.98 5.30 0.41
CA VAL A 53 5.08 5.23 -0.75
C VAL A 53 3.67 4.92 -0.25
N THR A 54 2.77 5.90 -0.30
CA THR A 54 1.40 5.74 0.22
C THR A 54 0.42 5.22 -0.82
N CYS A 55 -0.70 4.68 -0.37
CA CYS A 55 -1.81 4.23 -1.21
C CYS A 55 -2.31 5.32 -2.17
N GLU A 56 -2.37 6.58 -1.72
CA GLU A 56 -2.78 7.74 -2.53
C GLU A 56 -1.80 8.01 -3.68
N GLU A 57 -0.50 7.81 -3.47
CA GLU A 57 0.52 7.96 -4.51
C GLU A 57 0.49 6.79 -5.50
N LEU A 58 0.20 5.57 -5.02
CA LEU A 58 0.09 4.38 -5.86
C LEU A 58 -1.17 4.41 -6.74
N ARG A 59 -2.26 4.98 -6.22
CA ARG A 59 -3.57 5.09 -6.87
C ARG A 59 -4.17 6.49 -6.69
N PRO A 60 -3.65 7.49 -7.43
CA PRO A 60 -4.19 8.85 -7.38
C PRO A 60 -5.65 8.91 -7.85
N ASP A 61 -6.05 7.99 -8.73
CA ASP A 61 -7.43 7.82 -9.19
C ASP A 61 -8.41 7.38 -8.10
N LEU A 62 -7.90 6.89 -6.96
CA LEU A 62 -8.68 6.51 -5.78
C LEU A 62 -8.28 7.32 -4.53
N ALA A 63 -7.64 8.48 -4.68
CA ALA A 63 -7.16 9.27 -3.55
C ALA A 63 -8.29 9.60 -2.55
N ASP A 64 -9.47 10.00 -3.03
CA ASP A 64 -10.63 10.30 -2.18
C ASP A 64 -11.12 9.06 -1.39
N HIS A 65 -11.03 7.87 -1.99
CA HIS A 65 -11.41 6.62 -1.32
C HIS A 65 -10.47 6.32 -0.14
N TRP A 66 -9.15 6.49 -0.35
CA TRP A 66 -8.17 6.29 0.72
C TRP A 66 -8.28 7.36 1.80
N ALA A 67 -8.51 8.63 1.43
CA ALA A 67 -8.74 9.71 2.37
C ALA A 67 -9.98 9.45 3.24
N TYR A 68 -11.08 8.98 2.63
CA TYR A 68 -12.28 8.55 3.34
C TYR A 68 -11.95 7.41 4.32
N LEU A 69 -11.26 6.35 3.88
CA LEU A 69 -10.89 5.22 4.73
C LEU A 69 -10.00 5.63 5.92
N ARG A 70 -9.06 6.56 5.76
CA ARG A 70 -8.24 7.06 6.88
C ARG A 70 -9.05 7.92 7.86
N GLY A 71 -10.05 8.65 7.36
CA GLY A 71 -10.99 9.39 8.20
C GLY A 71 -12.01 8.50 8.92
N THR A 72 -12.26 7.30 8.41
CA THR A 72 -13.15 6.31 9.04
C THR A 72 -12.33 5.22 9.73
N ALA A 73 -12.06 5.38 11.03
CA ALA A 73 -11.51 4.28 11.82
C ALA A 73 -12.45 3.07 11.76
N ALA A 74 -11.89 1.86 11.63
CA ALA A 74 -12.66 0.64 11.79
C ALA A 74 -13.33 0.68 13.17
N LYS A 75 -14.66 0.64 13.21
CA LYS A 75 -15.42 0.61 14.46
C LYS A 75 -15.09 -0.72 15.14
N ASP A 76 -14.28 -0.66 16.19
CA ASP A 76 -13.65 -1.80 16.83
C ASP A 76 -14.62 -2.95 17.11
N ALA A 77 -14.18 -4.17 16.79
CA ALA A 77 -14.71 -5.42 17.34
C ALA A 77 -14.22 -5.66 18.79
N SER A 78 -14.09 -4.59 19.59
CA SER A 78 -13.66 -4.61 20.99
C SER A 78 -14.81 -4.19 21.91
N SER A 79 -15.95 -4.86 21.77
CA SER A 79 -17.06 -4.76 22.72
C SER A 79 -17.63 -6.17 22.98
N ALA A 80 -16.79 -7.06 23.52
CA ALA A 80 -17.19 -8.38 23.97
C ALA A 80 -16.72 -8.73 25.40
N ASP A 81 -16.31 -7.73 26.21
CA ASP A 81 -15.94 -7.97 27.61
C ASP A 81 -16.41 -6.84 28.56
N GLN A 82 -17.70 -6.53 28.52
CA GLN A 82 -18.37 -5.73 29.56
C GLN A 82 -19.76 -6.31 29.84
N ALA A 83 -19.85 -7.27 30.78
CA ALA A 83 -20.92 -7.43 31.77
C ALA A 83 -20.87 -8.81 32.46
N ALA A 84 -20.31 -8.85 33.69
CA ALA A 84 -20.80 -9.71 34.78
C ALA A 84 -20.16 -9.23 36.09
N ALA A 85 -20.84 -8.29 36.75
CA ALA A 85 -20.73 -8.02 38.18
C ALA A 85 -22.06 -8.41 38.82
#